data_AF-A0A1H8X2L6-F1
#
_entry.id   AF-A0A1H8X2L6-F1
#
_cell.length_a   1.000
_cell.length_b   1.000
_cell.length_c   1.000
_cell.angle_alpha   90.00
_cell.angle_beta   90.00
_cell.angle_gamma   90.00
#
_symmetry.space_group_name_H-M   'P 1'
#
loop_
_entity.id
_entity.type
_entity.pdbx_description
1 polymer ?
#
loop_
_entity_poly.entity_id
_entity_poly.type
_entity_poly.pdbx_seq_one_letter_code
_entity_poly.pdbx_strand_id
1 'polypeptide(L)'
;MIDLNDIESARRRIRDRILPTPLAPSSSLSNICGVPIYLKLEHHQTTGSFKLRGAFNAILQLSQDERVRGVVAASTGNHGMALSFAANTCGVKATICMSNLVPENKVSEIRRLGADVRIVGAWCRRSIIRRSSQVKERSAWRSSRRCRMSRRC
;
A
#
# COMPACT_ATOMS: atom_id res chain seq x y z
N MET A 1 18.82 4.89 -6.21
CA MET A 1 18.71 3.57 -6.86
C MET A 1 18.44 2.57 -5.75
N ILE A 2 17.55 1.59 -5.96
CA ILE A 2 17.30 0.54 -4.94
C ILE A 2 18.27 -0.60 -5.22
N ASP A 3 19.00 -1.06 -4.21
CA ASP A 3 19.95 -2.17 -4.34
C ASP A 3 19.54 -3.42 -3.53
N LEU A 4 20.40 -4.45 -3.51
CA LEU A 4 20.14 -5.67 -2.75
C LEU A 4 20.10 -5.42 -1.23
N ASN A 5 20.95 -4.53 -0.71
CA ASN A 5 21.00 -4.20 0.71
C ASN A 5 19.70 -3.56 1.18
N ASP A 6 19.05 -2.75 0.34
CA ASP A 6 17.71 -2.20 0.62
C ASP A 6 16.68 -3.31 0.82
N ILE A 7 16.71 -4.34 -0.03
CA ILE A 7 15.79 -5.49 0.02
C ILE A 7 16.06 -6.36 1.25
N GLU A 8 17.32 -6.64 1.56
CA GLU A 8 17.69 -7.43 2.74
C GLU A 8 17.38 -6.70 4.04
N SER A 9 17.57 -5.38 4.07
CA SER A 9 17.19 -4.54 5.20
C SER A 9 15.67 -4.50 5.38
N ALA A 10 14.91 -4.38 4.29
CA ALA A 10 13.46 -4.48 4.33
C ALA A 10 13.00 -5.86 4.84
N ARG A 11 13.63 -6.96 4.36
CA ARG A 11 13.34 -8.33 4.79
C ARG A 11 13.52 -8.48 6.29
N ARG A 12 14.64 -8.02 6.85
CA ARG A 12 14.90 -8.07 8.30
C ARG A 12 13.87 -7.25 9.09
N ARG A 13 13.56 -6.04 8.61
CA ARG A 13 12.63 -5.11 9.27
C ARG A 13 11.21 -5.65 9.38
N ILE A 14 10.70 -6.29 8.33
CA ILE A 14 9.29 -6.72 8.29
C ILE A 14 9.07 -8.16 8.74
N ARG A 15 10.13 -8.96 8.94
CA ARG A 15 10.07 -10.41 9.15
C ARG A 15 8.98 -10.84 10.13
N ASP A 16 8.91 -10.19 11.28
CA ASP A 16 8.03 -10.58 12.38
C ASP A 16 6.64 -9.90 12.30
N ARG A 17 6.34 -9.24 11.17
CA ARG A 17 5.09 -8.48 10.93
C ARG A 17 4.30 -8.99 9.73
N ILE A 18 4.83 -9.97 8.99
CA ILE A 18 4.20 -10.51 7.78
C ILE A 18 4.15 -12.03 7.83
N LEU A 19 3.18 -12.61 7.12
CA LEU A 19 3.09 -14.06 6.97
C LEU A 19 4.04 -14.55 5.86
N PRO A 20 4.71 -15.70 6.06
CA PRO A 20 5.38 -16.41 4.98
C PRO A 20 4.32 -17.03 4.06
N THR A 21 4.08 -16.39 2.93
CA THR A 21 3.07 -16.85 1.95
C THR A 21 3.55 -18.09 1.20
N PRO A 22 2.68 -19.06 0.88
CA PRO A 22 3.07 -20.26 0.15
C PRO A 22 3.60 -19.97 -1.26
N LEU A 23 4.47 -20.85 -1.74
CA LEU A 23 4.83 -20.97 -3.15
C LEU A 23 4.26 -22.30 -3.67
N ALA A 24 3.11 -22.24 -4.34
CA ALA A 24 2.36 -23.43 -4.74
C ALA A 24 2.66 -23.80 -6.20
N PRO A 25 2.97 -25.06 -6.53
CA PRO A 25 3.07 -25.47 -7.93
C PRO A 25 1.70 -25.42 -8.60
N SER A 26 1.66 -25.10 -9.89
CA SER A 26 0.44 -25.14 -10.70
C SER A 26 0.61 -26.10 -11.86
N SER A 27 0.05 -27.31 -11.73
CA SER A 27 0.15 -28.34 -12.77
C SER A 27 -0.50 -27.91 -14.08
N SER A 28 -1.63 -27.19 -14.02
CA SER A 28 -2.31 -26.69 -15.22
C SER A 28 -1.45 -25.70 -16.00
N LEU A 29 -0.89 -24.68 -15.33
CA LEU A 29 0.00 -23.72 -15.97
C LEU A 29 1.31 -24.36 -16.42
N SER A 30 1.82 -25.32 -15.65
CA SER A 30 3.04 -26.04 -16.03
C SER A 30 2.84 -26.83 -17.32
N ASN A 31 1.70 -27.50 -17.48
CA ASN A 31 1.35 -28.23 -18.69
C ASN A 31 1.18 -27.30 -19.90
N ILE A 32 0.58 -26.12 -19.70
CA ILE A 32 0.40 -25.12 -20.77
C ILE A 32 1.74 -24.53 -21.22
N CYS A 33 2.63 -24.25 -20.27
CA CYS A 33 3.91 -23.59 -20.56
C CYS A 33 5.05 -24.57 -20.90
N GLY A 34 4.86 -25.88 -20.70
CA GLY A 34 5.91 -26.89 -20.90
C GLY A 34 7.08 -26.82 -19.90
N VAL A 35 6.93 -26.04 -18.82
CA VAL A 35 7.95 -25.84 -17.78
C VAL A 35 7.29 -25.74 -16.40
N PRO A 36 7.99 -26.06 -15.30
CA PRO A 36 7.42 -25.93 -13.95
C PRO A 36 7.04 -24.48 -13.62
N ILE A 37 5.76 -24.25 -13.32
CA ILE A 37 5.23 -22.94 -12.89
C ILE A 37 4.81 -22.99 -11.43
N TYR A 38 5.26 -21.99 -10.67
CA TYR A 38 4.92 -21.81 -9.26
C TYR A 38 4.23 -20.47 -9.03
N LEU A 39 3.23 -20.46 -8.16
CA LEU A 39 2.42 -19.31 -7.80
C LEU A 39 2.77 -18.84 -6.40
N LYS A 40 3.22 -17.59 -6.29
CA LYS A 40 3.44 -16.94 -5.00
C LYS A 40 2.13 -16.34 -4.49
N LEU A 41 1.53 -16.95 -3.47
CA LEU A 41 0.16 -16.65 -3.05
C LEU A 41 0.09 -15.44 -2.11
N GLU A 42 0.44 -14.24 -2.60
CA GLU A 42 0.42 -13.01 -1.79
C GLU A 42 -0.97 -12.55 -1.35
N HIS A 43 -2.04 -13.12 -1.92
CA HIS A 43 -3.40 -12.90 -1.45
C HIS A 43 -3.70 -13.58 -0.12
N HIS A 44 -2.85 -14.52 0.34
CA HIS A 44 -2.93 -15.10 1.70
C HIS A 44 -2.26 -14.20 2.76
N GLN A 45 -1.68 -13.06 2.38
CA GLN A 45 -1.15 -12.11 3.35
C GLN A 45 -2.29 -11.47 4.16
N THR A 46 -2.02 -10.98 5.38
CA THR A 46 -3.04 -10.50 6.33
C THR A 46 -4.07 -9.53 5.75
N THR A 47 -3.66 -8.62 4.85
CA THR A 47 -4.56 -7.66 4.19
C THR A 47 -4.92 -8.04 2.76
N GLY A 48 -4.84 -9.33 2.42
CA GLY A 48 -5.21 -9.87 1.11
C GLY A 48 -4.29 -9.51 -0.05
N SER A 49 -3.10 -8.95 0.19
CA SER A 49 -2.13 -8.64 -0.87
C SER A 49 -0.72 -8.37 -0.36
N PHE A 50 0.24 -8.32 -1.29
CA PHE A 50 1.64 -8.02 -1.03
C PHE A 50 1.91 -6.61 -0.46
N LYS A 51 0.95 -5.68 -0.57
CA LYS A 51 1.15 -4.26 -0.20
C LYS A 51 1.45 -4.07 1.28
N LEU A 52 1.09 -5.05 2.12
CA LEU A 52 1.42 -5.05 3.54
C LEU A 52 2.93 -5.00 3.80
N ARG A 53 3.73 -5.67 2.95
CA ARG A 53 5.19 -5.68 3.06
C ARG A 53 5.77 -4.26 2.96
N GLY A 54 5.34 -3.52 1.95
CA GLY A 54 5.76 -2.13 1.74
C GLY A 54 5.24 -1.19 2.82
N ALA A 55 4.01 -1.40 3.28
CA ALA A 55 3.41 -0.59 4.35
C ALA A 55 4.18 -0.71 5.67
N PHE A 56 4.44 -1.93 6.15
CA PHE A 56 5.27 -2.13 7.34
C PHE A 56 6.68 -1.60 7.15
N ASN A 57 7.28 -1.84 5.97
CA ASN A 57 8.62 -1.36 5.70
C ASN A 57 8.73 0.17 5.81
N ALA A 58 7.73 0.90 5.30
CA ALA A 58 7.69 2.35 5.38
C ALA A 58 7.44 2.85 6.81
N ILE A 59 6.45 2.28 7.51
CA ILE A 59 6.06 2.74 8.85
C ILE A 59 7.16 2.48 9.89
N LEU A 60 7.82 1.33 9.81
CA LEU A 60 8.91 0.98 10.74
C LEU A 60 10.16 1.85 10.56
N GLN A 61 10.28 2.56 9.43
CA GLN A 61 11.38 3.51 9.17
C GLN A 61 11.07 4.93 9.61
N LEU A 62 9.84 5.23 10.04
CA LEU A 62 9.47 6.57 10.49
C LEU A 62 10.23 6.93 11.77
N SER A 63 10.78 8.14 11.81
CA SER A 63 11.29 8.73 13.04
C SER A 63 10.16 8.97 14.05
N GLN A 64 10.51 9.24 15.31
CA GLN A 64 9.50 9.52 16.33
C GLN A 64 8.61 10.71 15.95
N ASP A 65 9.21 11.81 15.46
CA ASP A 65 8.45 12.98 15.00
C ASP A 65 7.54 12.66 13.82
N GLU A 66 7.99 11.79 12.90
CA GLU A 66 7.18 11.34 11.76
C GLU A 66 6.01 10.46 12.22
N ARG A 67 6.21 9.61 13.23
CA ARG A 67 5.14 8.80 13.83
C ARG A 67 4.09 9.65 14.52
N VAL A 68 4.50 10.69 15.26
CA VAL A 68 3.59 11.63 15.92
C VAL A 68 2.74 12.39 14.91
N ARG A 69 3.33 12.82 13.78
CA ARG A 69 2.59 13.48 12.68
C ARG A 69 1.61 12.53 11.97
N GLY A 70 1.88 11.23 12.02
CA GLY A 70 1.07 10.21 11.35
C GLY A 70 1.35 10.12 9.85
N VAL A 71 0.64 9.21 9.19
CA VAL A 71 0.76 8.91 7.76
C VAL A 71 -0.52 9.23 7.01
N VAL A 72 -0.38 9.69 5.77
CA VAL A 72 -1.50 9.96 4.88
C VAL A 72 -1.27 9.27 3.55
N ALA A 73 -2.31 8.64 2.99
CA ALA A 73 -2.27 8.11 1.64
C ALA A 73 -3.60 8.33 0.93
N ALA A 74 -3.57 8.55 -0.39
CA ALA A 74 -4.77 8.32 -1.20
C ALA A 74 -4.75 6.91 -1.75
N SER A 75 -5.73 6.11 -1.33
CA SER A 75 -5.95 4.82 -1.95
C SER A 75 -7.37 4.34 -1.74
N THR A 76 -7.95 3.82 -2.82
CA THR A 76 -9.30 3.25 -2.84
C THR A 76 -9.32 1.73 -2.72
N GLY A 77 -8.21 1.10 -2.31
CA GLY A 77 -8.09 -0.36 -2.27
C GLY A 77 -6.95 -0.88 -1.41
N ASN A 78 -6.27 -1.94 -1.86
CA ASN A 78 -5.31 -2.74 -1.08
C ASN A 78 -4.19 -1.94 -0.39
N HIS A 79 -3.79 -0.78 -0.91
CA HIS A 79 -2.77 0.03 -0.25
C HIS A 79 -3.33 0.74 0.99
N GLY A 80 -4.57 1.24 0.91
CA GLY A 80 -5.26 1.83 2.05
C GLY A 80 -5.44 0.81 3.18
N MET A 81 -5.88 -0.41 2.86
CA MET A 81 -6.00 -1.50 3.84
C MET A 81 -4.64 -1.86 4.47
N ALA A 82 -3.62 -2.07 3.64
CA ALA A 82 -2.27 -2.39 4.11
C ALA A 82 -1.67 -1.31 5.02
N LEU A 83 -1.78 -0.04 4.63
CA LEU A 83 -1.26 1.08 5.42
C LEU A 83 -2.02 1.25 6.73
N SER A 84 -3.35 1.12 6.69
CA SER A 84 -4.19 1.24 7.89
C SER A 84 -3.87 0.15 8.90
N PHE A 85 -3.79 -1.10 8.45
CA PHE A 85 -3.41 -2.22 9.32
C PHE A 85 -2.02 -2.03 9.92
N ALA A 86 -1.02 -1.67 9.11
CA ALA A 86 0.35 -1.51 9.57
C ALA A 86 0.52 -0.33 10.53
N ALA A 87 -0.19 0.78 10.27
CA ALA A 87 -0.17 1.97 11.13
C ALA A 87 -0.83 1.70 12.48
N ASN A 88 -2.01 1.10 12.47
CA ASN A 88 -2.70 0.71 13.70
C ASN A 88 -1.85 -0.26 14.54
N THR A 89 -1.25 -1.27 13.90
CA THR A 89 -0.34 -2.23 14.58
C THR A 89 0.86 -1.54 15.22
N CYS A 90 1.34 -0.42 14.67
CA CYS A 90 2.49 0.32 15.17
C CYS A 90 2.11 1.53 16.05
N GLY A 91 0.83 1.73 16.35
CA GLY A 91 0.34 2.88 17.12
C GLY A 91 0.49 4.23 16.39
N VAL A 92 0.55 4.22 15.05
CA VAL A 92 0.70 5.43 14.22
C VAL A 92 -0.67 5.81 13.66
N LYS A 93 -1.01 7.11 13.72
CA LYS A 93 -2.25 7.61 13.10
C LYS A 93 -2.16 7.51 11.59
N ALA A 94 -3.17 6.93 10.95
CA ALA A 94 -3.28 6.88 9.49
C ALA A 94 -4.54 7.60 9.00
N THR A 95 -4.39 8.40 7.95
CA THR A 95 -5.50 9.00 7.22
C THR A 95 -5.51 8.51 5.79
N ILE A 96 -6.61 7.85 5.38
CA ILE A 96 -6.80 7.37 4.01
C ILE A 96 -7.79 8.27 3.28
N CYS A 97 -7.30 8.98 2.26
CA CYS A 97 -8.13 9.75 1.37
C CYS A 97 -8.71 8.82 0.28
N MET A 98 -10.02 8.87 0.12
CA MET A 98 -10.76 8.05 -0.85
C MET A 98 -11.68 8.93 -1.69
N SER A 99 -12.07 8.46 -2.87
CA SER A 99 -13.11 9.13 -3.67
C SER A 99 -14.50 8.74 -3.18
N ASN A 100 -15.50 9.59 -3.45
CA ASN A 100 -16.91 9.28 -3.20
C ASN A 100 -17.45 8.13 -4.07
N LEU A 101 -16.72 7.70 -5.10
CA LEU A 101 -17.07 6.57 -5.97
C LEU A 101 -16.69 5.21 -5.38
N VAL A 102 -16.04 5.18 -4.21
CA VAL A 102 -15.62 3.91 -3.60
C VAL A 102 -16.80 3.26 -2.90
N PRO A 103 -17.06 1.96 -3.15
CA PRO A 103 -18.08 1.21 -2.42
C PRO A 103 -17.88 1.24 -0.90
N GLU A 104 -18.97 1.41 -0.15
CA GLU A 104 -18.93 1.60 1.30
C GLU A 104 -18.28 0.41 2.04
N ASN A 105 -18.37 -0.81 1.49
CA ASN A 105 -17.71 -1.98 2.07
C ASN A 105 -16.18 -1.84 2.21
N LYS A 106 -15.53 -1.10 1.29
CA LYS A 106 -14.08 -0.84 1.38
C LYS A 106 -13.78 0.27 2.38
N VAL A 107 -14.68 1.24 2.48
CA VAL A 107 -14.57 2.37 3.40
C VAL A 107 -14.71 1.86 4.85
N SER A 108 -15.71 1.02 5.11
CA SER A 108 -15.95 0.42 6.42
C SER A 108 -14.78 -0.47 6.86
N GLU A 109 -14.19 -1.25 5.96
CA GLU A 109 -13.04 -2.10 6.29
C GLU A 109 -11.82 -1.26 6.71
N ILE A 110 -11.54 -0.16 6.01
CA ILE A 110 -10.44 0.74 6.37
C ILE A 110 -10.68 1.42 7.73
N ARG A 111 -11.93 1.81 8.02
CA ARG A 111 -12.30 2.35 9.35
C ARG A 111 -12.14 1.28 10.43
N ARG A 112 -12.54 0.04 10.17
CA ARG A 112 -12.37 -1.11 11.09
C ARG A 112 -10.90 -1.38 11.41
N LEU A 113 -10.02 -1.14 10.43
CA LEU A 113 -8.58 -1.23 10.59
C LEU A 113 -7.95 -0.07 11.39
N GLY A 114 -8.75 0.89 11.87
CA GLY A 114 -8.31 1.97 12.76
C GLY A 114 -7.81 3.24 12.06
N ALA A 115 -8.01 3.37 10.75
CA ALA A 115 -7.62 4.57 10.01
C ALA A 115 -8.77 5.59 9.86
N ASP A 116 -8.42 6.87 9.87
CA ASP A 116 -9.34 7.96 9.55
C ASP A 116 -9.59 8.01 8.04
N VAL A 117 -10.85 7.86 7.63
CA VAL A 117 -11.20 7.88 6.20
C VAL A 117 -11.76 9.25 5.82
N ARG A 118 -11.13 9.86 4.80
CA ARG A 118 -11.56 11.15 4.26
C ARG A 118 -12.04 10.98 2.83
N ILE A 119 -13.33 11.18 2.62
CA ILE A 119 -13.91 11.19 1.28
C ILE A 119 -13.65 12.55 0.64
N VAL A 120 -12.92 12.58 -0.47
CA VAL A 120 -12.62 13.83 -1.18
C VAL A 120 -12.91 13.71 -2.67
N GLY A 121 -14.13 14.14 -3.04
CA GLY A 121 -14.59 14.31 -4.42
C GLY A 121 -14.52 13.06 -5.31
N ALA A 122 -14.82 13.27 -6.61
CA ALA A 122 -14.78 12.21 -7.62
C ALA A 122 -13.34 11.77 -7.99
N TRP A 123 -12.34 12.63 -7.76
CA TRP A 123 -10.94 12.34 -8.08
C TRP A 123 -10.04 12.71 -6.91
N CYS A 124 -9.54 11.68 -6.21
CA CYS A 124 -8.69 11.83 -5.03
C CYS A 124 -7.31 12.47 -5.31
N ARG A 125 -7.00 12.78 -6.57
CA ARG A 125 -5.67 13.22 -7.05
C ARG A 125 -5.26 14.63 -6.58
N ARG A 126 -6.21 15.53 -6.30
CA ARG A 126 -5.92 16.92 -5.86
C ARG A 126 -5.90 17.10 -4.34
N SER A 127 -6.43 16.14 -3.60
CA SER A 127 -6.80 16.29 -2.19
C SER A 127 -5.64 16.05 -1.22
N ILE A 128 -4.69 15.18 -1.58
CA ILE A 128 -3.51 14.89 -0.76
C ILE A 128 -2.63 16.13 -0.60
N ILE A 129 -2.53 16.96 -1.65
CA ILE A 129 -1.56 18.06 -1.76
C ILE A 129 -1.75 19.13 -0.68
N ARG A 130 -2.95 19.29 -0.13
CA ARG A 130 -3.23 20.36 0.85
C ARG A 130 -2.84 20.01 2.30
N ARG A 131 -2.56 18.75 2.61
CA ARG A 131 -2.04 18.29 3.92
C ARG A 131 -0.67 17.59 3.86
N SER A 132 -0.26 17.10 2.69
CA SER A 132 1.06 16.44 2.50
C SER A 132 2.25 17.39 2.61
N SER A 133 2.03 18.71 2.74
CA SER A 133 3.06 19.67 3.15
C SER A 133 3.72 19.32 4.50
N GLN A 134 3.16 18.40 5.30
CA GLN A 134 3.67 17.99 6.61
C GLN A 134 4.04 16.51 6.77
N VAL A 135 3.81 15.65 5.76
CA VAL A 135 4.05 14.19 5.90
C VAL A 135 4.73 13.64 4.64
N LYS A 136 5.93 13.06 4.80
CA LYS A 136 6.75 12.52 3.71
C LYS A 136 6.04 11.35 3.03
N GLU A 137 5.47 11.59 1.87
CA GLU A 137 5.12 10.55 0.92
C GLU A 137 6.39 10.08 0.18
N ARG A 138 7.11 9.09 0.73
CA ARG A 138 8.22 8.44 0.01
C ARG A 138 7.68 7.41 -0.98
N SER A 139 7.37 7.94 -2.17
CA SER A 139 7.54 7.34 -3.51
C SER A 139 6.93 5.95 -3.81
N ALA A 140 5.80 5.97 -4.53
CA ALA A 140 5.41 4.93 -5.49
C ALA A 140 4.96 5.47 -6.87
N TRP A 141 5.02 6.79 -7.13
CA TRP A 141 4.32 7.42 -8.28
C TRP A 141 5.21 8.15 -9.29
N ARG A 142 6.51 7.81 -9.41
CA ARG A 142 7.42 8.46 -10.37
C ARG A 142 7.37 7.94 -11.82
N SER A 143 6.45 7.04 -12.19
CA SER A 143 6.43 6.44 -13.55
C SER A 143 5.32 6.87 -14.50
N SER A 144 4.42 7.80 -14.15
CA SER A 144 3.34 8.22 -15.09
C SER A 144 3.42 9.68 -15.57
N ARG A 145 4.61 10.30 -15.54
CA ARG A 145 4.87 11.59 -16.22
C ARG A 145 5.19 11.37 -17.71
N ARG A 146 4.20 10.90 -18.46
CA ARG A 146 4.12 11.03 -19.93
C ARG A 146 2.73 10.60 -20.40
N CYS A 147 1.74 11.44 -20.18
CA CYS A 147 0.62 11.50 -21.11
C CYS A 147 0.34 12.98 -21.36
N ARG A 148 0.79 13.40 -22.55
CA ARG A 148 0.71 14.77 -23.05
C ARG A 148 -0.73 15.24 -23.06
N MET A 149 -0.87 16.53 -22.77
CA MET A 149 -1.98 17.38 -23.20
C MET A 149 -2.29 17.13 -24.68
N SER A 150 -3.51 16.71 -24.99
CA SER A 150 -4.23 17.18 -26.18
C SER A 150 -5.73 16.90 -26.00
N ARG A 151 -6.53 17.70 -26.72
CA ARG A 151 -8.00 17.73 -26.82
C ARG A 151 -8.70 18.76 -25.93
N ARG A 152 -8.53 20.03 -26.35
CA ARG A 152 -9.67 20.91 -26.62
C ARG A 152 -10.42 20.35 -27.85
N CYS A 153 -11.75 20.43 -27.79
CA CYS A 153 -12.75 20.21 -28.85
C CYS A 153 -12.70 18.86 -29.58
#